data_AF-A0A7C6QF70-F1
#
_entry.id   AF-A0A7C6QF70-F1
#
_cell.length_a   1.000
_cell.length_b   1.000
_cell.length_c   1.000
_cell.angle_alpha   90.00
_cell.angle_beta   90.00
_cell.angle_gamma   90.00
#
_symmetry.space_group_name_H-M   'P 1'
#
loop_
_entity.id
_entity.type
_entity.pdbx_description
1 polymer ?
#
loop_
_entity_poly.entity_id
_entity_poly.type
_entity_poly.pdbx_seq_one_letter_code
_entity_poly.pdbx_strand_id
1 'polypeptide(L)'
;MSFWQFVKTQCLLFFLFLFSALVTGGGQGPWANLTMNVLTFVTAGWLLTRYWRSAFDLLTLWAAVLATTLSFNGVTYLISYAAYLPVPDTAAILQDFALVTILTVFGILLGLRRSQTQSPQ
;
A
#
# COMPACT_ATOMS: atom_id res chain seq x y z
N MET A 1 1.12 16.71 -1.94
CA MET A 1 -0.21 16.07 -1.81
C MET A 1 -1.02 16.86 -0.78
N SER A 2 -2.30 17.13 -1.03
CA SER A 2 -3.17 17.78 -0.03
C SER A 2 -3.68 16.77 1.01
N PHE A 3 -4.11 17.25 2.18
CA PHE A 3 -4.67 16.39 3.23
C PHE A 3 -5.87 15.57 2.75
N TRP A 4 -6.79 16.17 1.99
CA TRP A 4 -7.96 15.46 1.46
C TRP A 4 -7.59 14.37 0.44
N GLN A 5 -6.55 14.60 -0.37
CA GLN A 5 -6.02 13.56 -1.25
C GLN A 5 -5.45 12.40 -0.43
N PHE A 6 -4.67 12.70 0.62
CA PHE A 6 -4.15 11.69 1.53
C PHE A 6 -5.28 10.85 2.14
N VAL A 7 -6.29 11.48 2.75
CA VAL A 7 -7.43 10.79 3.38
C VAL A 7 -8.17 9.90 2.39
N LYS A 8 -8.50 10.40 1.20
CA LYS A 8 -9.13 9.59 0.15
C LYS A 8 -8.30 8.36 -0.22
N THR A 9 -6.98 8.51 -0.23
CA THR A 9 -6.06 7.43 -0.57
C THR A 9 -5.96 6.41 0.56
N GLN A 10 -5.97 6.85 1.81
CA GLN A 10 -6.08 5.97 2.98
C GLN A 10 -7.39 5.18 2.96
N CYS A 11 -8.52 5.81 2.59
CA CYS A 11 -9.79 5.09 2.42
C CYS A 11 -9.71 4.03 1.30
N LEU A 12 -9.07 4.35 0.17
CA LEU A 12 -8.85 3.38 -0.90
C LEU A 12 -8.01 2.19 -0.41
N LEU A 13 -6.91 2.46 0.31
CA LEU A 13 -6.07 1.43 0.92
C LEU A 13 -6.85 0.54 1.89
N PHE A 14 -7.74 1.14 2.70
CA PHE A 14 -8.62 0.41 3.59
C PHE A 14 -9.58 -0.52 2.83
N PHE A 15 -10.19 -0.04 1.74
CA PHE A 15 -11.05 -0.88 0.90
C PHE A 15 -10.27 -2.01 0.21
N LEU A 16 -9.05 -1.74 -0.28
CA LEU A 16 -8.18 -2.76 -0.86
C LEU A 16 -7.79 -3.82 0.18
N PHE A 17 -7.46 -3.38 1.39
CA PHE A 17 -7.15 -4.26 2.50
C PHE A 17 -8.35 -5.15 2.88
N LEU A 18 -9.54 -4.55 3.05
CA LEU A 18 -10.76 -5.29 3.38
C LEU A 18 -11.12 -6.28 2.27
N PHE A 19 -11.06 -5.86 1.01
CA PHE A 19 -11.27 -6.74 -0.14
C PHE A 19 -10.28 -7.91 -0.13
N SER A 20 -9.00 -7.63 0.09
CA SER A 20 -7.96 -8.66 0.14
C SER A 20 -8.19 -9.64 1.28
N ALA A 21 -8.60 -9.15 2.45
CA ALA A 21 -8.95 -9.97 3.61
C ALA A 21 -10.18 -10.87 3.33
N LEU A 22 -11.21 -10.36 2.65
CA LEU A 22 -12.38 -11.14 2.25
C LEU A 22 -11.99 -12.26 1.28
N VAL A 23 -11.13 -11.96 0.30
CA VAL A 23 -10.66 -12.94 -0.70
C VAL A 23 -9.79 -14.03 -0.08
N THR A 24 -8.98 -13.69 0.93
CA THR A 24 -8.09 -14.65 1.61
C THR A 24 -8.73 -15.33 2.83
N GLY A 25 -10.04 -15.12 3.07
CA GLY A 25 -10.76 -15.73 4.18
C GLY A 25 -10.28 -15.26 5.56
N GLY A 26 -9.79 -14.02 5.66
CA GLY A 26 -9.27 -13.44 6.91
C GLY A 26 -7.83 -13.81 7.23
N GLY A 27 -7.07 -14.34 6.26
CA GLY A 27 -5.61 -14.34 6.30
C GLY A 27 -4.97 -15.13 7.45
N GLN A 28 -5.36 -16.39 7.69
CA GLN A 28 -4.65 -17.21 8.67
C GLN A 28 -3.45 -17.94 8.04
N GLY A 29 -2.26 -17.76 8.62
CA GLY A 29 -1.02 -18.39 8.18
C GLY A 29 -0.18 -17.53 7.21
N PRO A 30 1.10 -17.91 7.01
CA PRO A 30 2.08 -17.06 6.33
C PRO A 30 1.72 -16.77 4.87
N TRP A 31 1.18 -17.76 4.15
CA TRP A 31 0.79 -17.60 2.75
C TRP A 31 -0.43 -16.70 2.58
N ALA A 32 -1.44 -16.85 3.43
CA ALA A 32 -2.64 -16.02 3.35
C ALA A 32 -2.34 -14.56 3.70
N ASN A 33 -1.47 -14.32 4.70
CA ASN A 33 -0.94 -13.00 5.02
C ASN A 33 -0.15 -12.40 3.86
N LEU A 34 0.74 -13.17 3.24
CA LEU A 34 1.51 -12.72 2.08
C LEU A 34 0.57 -12.37 0.92
N THR A 35 -0.41 -13.22 0.59
CA THR A 35 -1.39 -12.96 -0.47
C THR A 35 -2.20 -11.71 -0.18
N MET A 36 -2.68 -11.53 1.06
CA MET A 36 -3.42 -10.34 1.46
C MET A 36 -2.59 -9.05 1.28
N ASN A 37 -1.33 -9.09 1.72
CA ASN A 37 -0.40 -7.98 1.56
C ASN A 37 -0.07 -7.70 0.09
N VAL A 38 0.13 -8.73 -0.73
CA VAL A 38 0.37 -8.58 -2.18
C VAL A 38 -0.82 -7.91 -2.85
N LEU A 39 -2.03 -8.44 -2.64
CA LEU A 39 -3.26 -7.89 -3.22
C LEU A 39 -3.51 -6.44 -2.80
N THR A 40 -3.14 -6.08 -1.57
CA THR A 40 -3.28 -4.72 -1.06
C THR A 40 -2.20 -3.79 -1.62
N PHE A 41 -0.93 -4.06 -1.33
CA PHE A 41 0.16 -3.10 -1.51
C PHE A 41 0.73 -3.06 -2.93
N VAL A 42 0.73 -4.17 -3.67
CA VAL A 42 1.11 -4.14 -5.09
C VAL A 42 0.05 -3.38 -5.89
N THR A 43 -1.23 -3.67 -5.63
CA THR A 43 -2.36 -2.99 -6.30
C THR A 43 -2.40 -1.52 -5.94
N ALA A 44 -2.22 -1.16 -4.67
CA ALA A 44 -2.14 0.23 -4.23
C ALA A 44 -0.97 0.94 -4.92
N GLY A 45 0.24 0.38 -4.84
CA GLY A 45 1.42 0.96 -5.50
C GLY A 45 1.17 1.22 -7.00
N TRP A 46 0.55 0.26 -7.70
CA TRP A 46 0.20 0.38 -9.11
C TRP A 46 -0.85 1.48 -9.39
N LEU A 47 -1.97 1.48 -8.64
CA LEU A 47 -3.06 2.45 -8.83
C LEU A 47 -2.59 3.89 -8.53
N LEU A 48 -1.90 4.09 -7.41
CA LEU A 48 -1.45 5.42 -6.98
C LEU A 48 -0.39 5.97 -7.93
N THR A 49 0.53 5.12 -8.38
CA THR A 49 1.52 5.50 -9.39
C THR A 49 0.84 6.03 -10.64
N ARG A 50 -0.20 5.35 -11.14
CA ARG A 50 -0.94 5.83 -12.32
C ARG A 50 -1.72 7.11 -12.04
N TYR A 51 -2.42 7.16 -10.93
CA TYR A 51 -3.30 8.28 -10.59
C TYR A 51 -2.52 9.58 -10.39
N TRP A 52 -1.31 9.51 -9.83
CA TRP A 52 -0.47 10.68 -9.55
C TRP A 52 0.64 10.92 -10.57
N ARG A 53 0.79 10.07 -11.60
CA ARG A 53 1.92 10.13 -12.54
C ARG A 53 2.14 11.50 -13.17
N SER A 54 1.04 12.19 -13.51
CA SER A 54 1.05 13.50 -14.17
C SER A 54 1.19 14.66 -13.19
N ALA A 55 0.94 14.43 -11.90
CA ALA A 55 0.94 15.45 -10.86
C ALA A 55 2.30 15.61 -10.18
N PHE A 56 3.16 14.59 -10.23
CA PHE A 56 4.47 14.58 -9.57
C PHE A 56 5.60 14.22 -10.54
N ASP A 57 6.78 14.80 -10.29
CA ASP A 57 8.03 14.26 -10.83
C ASP A 57 8.29 12.86 -10.26
N LEU A 58 9.27 12.15 -10.84
CA LEU A 58 9.52 10.75 -10.48
C LEU A 58 9.88 10.61 -8.99
N LEU A 59 10.81 11.41 -8.46
CA LEU A 59 11.24 11.26 -7.07
C LEU A 59 10.08 11.52 -6.10
N THR A 60 9.32 12.58 -6.33
CA THR A 60 8.16 12.93 -5.51
C THR A 60 7.05 11.86 -5.60
N LEU A 61 6.85 11.26 -6.77
CA LEU A 61 5.89 10.17 -6.96
C LEU A 61 6.24 8.96 -6.10
N TRP A 62 7.50 8.51 -6.16
CA TRP A 62 7.98 7.38 -5.35
C TRP A 62 7.81 7.66 -3.86
N ALA A 63 8.24 8.82 -3.39
CA ALA A 63 8.12 9.22 -2.00
C ALA A 63 6.65 9.30 -1.56
N ALA A 64 5.76 9.86 -2.38
CA ALA A 64 4.34 9.99 -2.07
C ALA A 64 3.64 8.63 -1.96
N VAL A 65 3.91 7.71 -2.89
CA VAL A 65 3.31 6.36 -2.87
C VAL A 65 3.80 5.57 -1.66
N LEU A 66 5.11 5.54 -1.41
CA LEU A 66 5.69 4.86 -0.25
C LEU A 66 5.21 5.44 1.08
N ALA A 67 5.21 6.76 1.22
CA ALA A 67 4.71 7.41 2.43
C ALA A 67 3.25 7.06 2.68
N THR A 68 2.43 7.00 1.63
CA THR A 68 1.00 6.68 1.76
C THR A 68 0.78 5.22 2.19
N THR A 69 1.46 4.25 1.57
CA THR A 69 1.30 2.82 1.92
C THR A 69 1.87 2.49 3.29
N LEU A 70 3.04 3.04 3.64
CA LEU A 70 3.65 2.84 4.97
C LEU A 70 2.85 3.55 6.07
N SER A 71 2.28 4.72 5.79
CA SER A 71 1.36 5.39 6.73
C SER A 71 0.12 4.54 6.98
N PHE A 72 -0.45 3.92 5.94
CA PHE A 72 -1.59 3.01 6.12
C PHE A 72 -1.21 1.86 7.04
N ASN A 73 -0.04 1.25 6.82
CA ASN A 73 0.46 0.18 7.69
C ASN A 73 0.68 0.66 9.15
N GLY A 74 1.21 1.86 9.34
CA GLY A 74 1.31 2.45 10.68
C GLY A 74 -0.05 2.67 11.34
N VAL A 75 -1.03 3.15 10.58
CA VAL A 75 -2.39 3.40 11.09
C VAL A 75 -3.09 2.11 11.51
N THR A 76 -2.90 0.98 10.81
CA THR A 76 -3.50 -0.30 11.23
C THR A 76 -2.96 -0.78 12.58
N TYR A 77 -1.67 -0.53 12.88
CA TYR A 77 -1.11 -0.78 14.22
C TYR A 77 -1.68 0.15 15.29
N LEU A 78 -1.83 1.44 14.98
CA LEU A 78 -2.44 2.40 15.91
C LEU A 78 -3.90 2.05 16.22
N ILE A 79 -4.66 1.61 15.22
CA ILE A 79 -6.04 1.12 15.41
C ILE A 79 -6.04 -0.14 16.26
N SER A 80 -5.16 -1.10 15.98
CA SER A 80 -5.04 -2.32 16.79
C SER A 80 -4.73 -2.01 18.26
N TYR A 81 -3.81 -1.08 18.50
CA TYR A 81 -3.47 -0.60 19.84
C TYR A 81 -4.68 0.07 20.53
N ALA A 82 -5.38 0.97 19.84
CA ALA A 82 -6.56 1.66 20.38
C ALA A 82 -7.74 0.71 20.64
N ALA A 83 -7.84 -0.38 19.87
CA ALA A 83 -8.85 -1.42 20.01
C ALA A 83 -8.46 -2.49 21.06
N TYR A 84 -7.35 -2.33 21.77
CA TYR A 84 -6.82 -3.30 22.73
C TYR A 84 -6.58 -4.70 22.12
N LEU A 85 -6.28 -4.76 20.82
CA LEU A 85 -5.90 -5.98 20.14
C LEU A 85 -4.41 -6.28 20.39
N PRO A 86 -3.99 -7.56 20.33
CA PRO A 86 -2.58 -7.92 20.46
C PRO A 86 -1.74 -7.21 19.40
N VAL A 87 -0.82 -6.35 19.84
CA VAL A 87 0.14 -5.69 18.95
C VAL A 87 1.36 -6.59 18.78
N PRO A 88 1.86 -6.80 17.55
CA PRO A 88 3.09 -7.57 17.33
C PRO A 88 4.30 -6.94 18.01
N ASP A 89 5.36 -7.74 18.18
CA ASP A 89 6.63 -7.21 18.69
C ASP A 89 7.33 -6.30 17.66
N THR A 90 8.33 -5.56 18.12
CA THR A 90 9.07 -4.61 17.27
C THR A 90 9.71 -5.29 16.06
N ALA A 91 10.16 -6.54 16.20
CA ALA A 91 10.78 -7.29 15.10
C ALA A 91 9.76 -7.61 14.00
N ALA A 92 8.57 -8.09 14.37
CA ALA A 92 7.49 -8.36 13.42
C ALA A 92 7.00 -7.08 12.72
N ILE A 93 6.89 -5.96 13.47
CA ILE A 93 6.54 -4.67 12.88
C ILE A 93 7.59 -4.26 11.83
N LEU A 94 8.88 -4.37 12.14
CA LEU A 94 9.94 -4.01 11.19
C LEU A 94 9.92 -4.90 9.93
N GLN A 95 9.69 -6.20 10.09
CA GLN A 95 9.55 -7.13 8.96
C GLN A 95 8.36 -6.77 8.07
N ASP A 96 7.24 -6.39 8.68
CA ASP A 96 6.04 -6.00 7.95
C ASP A 96 6.24 -4.69 7.18
N PHE A 97 6.88 -3.67 7.79
CA PHE A 97 7.27 -2.45 7.08
C PHE A 97 8.21 -2.72 5.90
N ALA A 98 9.16 -3.65 6.05
CA ALA A 98 10.04 -4.06 4.96
C ALA A 98 9.25 -4.75 3.84
N LEU A 99 8.33 -5.66 4.17
CA LEU A 99 7.46 -6.33 3.22
C LEU A 99 6.59 -5.33 2.44
N VAL A 100 5.90 -4.43 3.14
CA VAL A 100 5.07 -3.37 2.54
C VAL A 100 5.90 -2.49 1.60
N THR A 101 7.12 -2.14 1.98
CA THR A 101 8.05 -1.38 1.14
C THR A 101 8.34 -2.13 -0.16
N ILE A 102 8.75 -3.40 -0.08
CA ILE A 102 9.09 -4.23 -1.25
C ILE A 102 7.90 -4.37 -2.20
N LEU A 103 6.72 -4.68 -1.65
CA LEU A 103 5.49 -4.84 -2.43
C LEU A 103 5.04 -3.53 -3.08
N THR A 104 5.14 -2.42 -2.35
CA THR A 104 4.82 -1.09 -2.88
C THR A 104 5.77 -0.73 -4.03
N VAL A 105 7.08 -0.92 -3.86
CA VAL A 105 8.10 -0.69 -4.91
C VAL A 105 7.76 -1.49 -6.16
N PHE A 106 7.42 -2.77 -6.01
CA PHE A 106 7.02 -3.61 -7.13
C PHE A 106 5.77 -3.06 -7.84
N GLY A 107 4.76 -2.62 -7.07
CA GLY A 107 3.57 -1.94 -7.60
C GLY A 107 3.90 -0.67 -8.38
N ILE A 108 4.80 0.17 -7.87
CA ILE A 108 5.26 1.39 -8.55
C ILE A 108 5.88 1.06 -9.91
N LEU A 109 6.80 0.10 -9.94
CA LEU A 109 7.46 -0.32 -11.19
C LEU A 109 6.44 -0.82 -12.24
N LEU A 110 5.45 -1.61 -11.81
CA LEU A 110 4.36 -2.04 -12.69
C LEU A 110 3.51 -0.86 -13.21
N GLY A 111 3.28 0.15 -12.36
CA GLY A 111 2.55 1.36 -12.71
C GLY A 111 3.29 2.17 -13.77
N LEU A 112 4.60 2.33 -13.61
CA LEU A 112 5.45 3.06 -14.54
C LEU A 112 5.59 2.35 -15.90
N ARG A 113 5.75 1.03 -15.92
CA ARG A 113 6.01 0.24 -17.13
C ARG A 113 4.92 0.38 -18.20
N ARG A 114 3.65 0.56 -17.82
CA ARG A 114 2.53 0.67 -18.78
C ARG A 114 2.18 2.09 -19.19
N SER A 115 2.72 3.12 -18.54
CA SER A 115 2.51 4.52 -18.98
C SER A 115 3.48 4.94 -20.09
N GLN A 116 4.60 4.24 -20.28
CA GLN A 116 5.53 4.52 -21.38
C GLN A 116 5.00 4.04 -22.75
N THR A 117 3.92 3.26 -22.77
CA THR A 117 3.34 2.70 -24.02
C THR A 117 2.26 3.59 -24.64
N GLN A 118 1.96 4.77 -24.07
CA GLN A 118 0.87 5.67 -24.51
C GLN A 118 1.35 7.07 -24.92
N SER A 119 2.47 7.18 -25.61
CA SER A 119 2.77 8.37 -26.42
C SER A 119 2.33 8.13 -27.87
N PRO A 120 1.11 8.54 -28.28
CA PRO A 120 0.83 8.75 -29.69
C PRO A 120 1.65 9.97 -30.17
N GLN A 121 2.22 9.82 -31.36
CA GLN A 121 2.96 10.83 -32.11
C GLN A 121 2.09 12.06 -32.40
#